data_AF-A0A355KVT8-F1
#
_entry.id   AF-A0A355KVT8-F1
#
_cell.length_a   1.000
_cell.length_b   1.000
_cell.length_c   1.000
_cell.angle_alpha   90.00
_cell.angle_beta   90.00
_cell.angle_gamma   90.00
#
_symmetry.space_group_name_H-M   'P 1'
#
loop_
_entity.id
_entity.type
_entity.pdbx_description
1 polymer ?
#
loop_
_entity_poly.entity_id
_entity_poly.type
_entity_poly.pdbx_seq_one_letter_code
_entity_poly.pdbx_strand_id
1 'polypeptide(L)'
;MLEQGKIEKETLLENLKCLNLGEWKHLYDSFDYGYVVLDGESWSVKFKYDNGCRPVEFTGRNCYPYNFNELLNALNFKYTLSE
;
A
#
# COMPACT_ATOMS: atom_id res chain seq x y z
N MET A 1 -1.21 -10.75 -10.81
CA MET A 1 0.05 -10.00 -10.66
C MET A 1 -0.26 -8.50 -10.59
N LEU A 2 0.46 -7.74 -9.78
CA LEU A 2 0.37 -6.28 -9.76
C LEU A 2 1.38 -5.71 -10.76
N GLU A 3 0.90 -4.94 -11.73
CA GLU A 3 1.75 -4.26 -12.70
C GLU A 3 1.63 -2.74 -12.56
N GLN A 4 2.77 -2.05 -12.55
CA GLN A 4 2.81 -0.59 -12.45
C GLN A 4 2.74 0.03 -13.85
N GLY A 5 1.72 0.87 -14.08
CA GLY A 5 1.60 1.69 -15.29
C GLY A 5 2.42 2.98 -15.21
N LYS A 6 2.60 3.63 -16.37
CA LYS A 6 3.24 4.95 -16.45
C LYS A 6 2.35 6.02 -15.79
N ILE A 7 2.95 6.89 -14.97
CA ILE A 7 2.27 8.03 -14.35
C ILE A 7 3.17 9.26 -14.41
N GLU A 8 2.56 10.43 -14.65
CA GLU A 8 3.28 11.72 -14.62
C GLU A 8 3.53 12.16 -13.18
N LYS A 9 4.64 12.85 -12.94
CA LYS A 9 5.09 13.24 -11.60
C LYS A 9 4.03 14.09 -10.89
N GLU A 10 3.45 15.05 -11.59
CA GLU A 10 2.48 16.00 -11.06
C GLU A 10 1.20 15.28 -10.64
N THR A 11 0.68 14.41 -11.51
CA THR A 11 -0.48 13.55 -11.21
C THR A 11 -0.23 12.64 -10.01
N LEU A 12 0.96 12.03 -9.95
CA LEU A 12 1.35 11.20 -8.81
C LEU A 12 1.31 12.00 -7.50
N LEU A 13 1.91 13.20 -7.49
CA LEU A 13 1.96 14.04 -6.30
C LEU A 13 0.57 14.55 -5.89
N GLU A 14 -0.31 14.86 -6.84
CA GLU A 14 -1.69 15.26 -6.55
C GLU A 14 -2.49 14.10 -5.95
N ASN A 15 -2.38 12.90 -6.53
CA ASN A 15 -3.07 11.72 -6.01
C ASN A 15 -2.60 11.37 -4.59
N LEU A 16 -1.30 11.48 -4.32
CA LEU A 16 -0.74 11.23 -2.98
C LEU A 16 -1.19 12.25 -1.93
N LYS A 17 -1.47 13.51 -2.30
CA LYS A 17 -1.98 14.52 -1.37
C LYS A 17 -3.39 14.20 -0.87
N CYS A 18 -4.19 13.49 -1.66
CA CYS A 18 -5.54 13.09 -1.30
C CYS A 18 -5.56 11.84 -0.41
N LEU A 19 -4.43 11.15 -0.23
CA LEU A 19 -4.32 9.94 0.58
C LEU A 19 -3.93 10.26 2.02
N ASN A 20 -4.83 9.97 2.95
CA ASN A 20 -4.54 10.06 4.38
C ASN A 20 -3.80 8.81 4.86
N LEU A 21 -2.48 8.74 4.60
CA LEU A 21 -1.62 7.64 5.05
C LEU A 21 -1.20 7.78 6.53
N GLY A 22 -1.43 8.94 7.16
CA GLY A 22 -1.02 9.20 8.54
C GLY A 22 -1.77 8.38 9.60
N GLU A 23 -2.93 7.85 9.23
CA GLU A 23 -3.77 7.00 10.10
C GLU A 23 -3.38 5.52 10.03
N TRP A 24 -2.41 5.17 9.18
CA TRP A 24 -2.02 3.77 8.99
C TRP A 24 -1.27 3.22 10.20
N LYS A 25 -1.61 1.99 10.59
CA LYS A 25 -0.80 1.22 11.54
C LYS A 25 0.45 0.68 10.84
N HIS A 26 1.57 0.60 11.55
CA HIS A 26 2.79 -0.01 11.01
C HIS A 26 2.63 -1.51 10.69
N LEU A 27 1.75 -2.21 11.41
CA LEU A 27 1.43 -3.61 11.21
C LEU A 27 -0.09 -3.79 11.20
N TYR A 28 -0.59 -4.47 10.16
CA TYR A 28 -1.97 -4.93 10.04
C TYR A 28 -2.00 -6.45 10.09
N ASP A 29 -2.61 -7.01 11.12
CA ASP A 29 -2.66 -8.45 11.30
C ASP A 29 -4.09 -8.93 11.51
N SER A 30 -4.48 -10.00 10.80
CA SER A 30 -5.83 -10.56 10.94
C SER A 30 -6.11 -11.09 12.34
N PHE A 31 -5.05 -11.48 13.06
CA PHE A 31 -5.11 -11.87 14.47
C PHE A 31 -5.68 -10.76 15.35
N ASP A 32 -5.39 -9.48 15.07
CA ASP A 32 -5.92 -8.34 15.83
C ASP A 32 -7.46 -8.23 15.73
N TYR A 33 -8.04 -8.87 14.71
CA TYR A 33 -9.47 -8.86 14.42
C TYR A 33 -10.12 -10.22 14.70
N GLY A 34 -9.40 -11.16 15.33
CA GLY A 34 -9.96 -12.42 15.83
C GLY A 34 -10.08 -13.53 14.79
N TYR A 35 -9.38 -13.44 13.65
CA TYR A 35 -9.39 -14.52 12.65
C TYR A 35 -8.00 -14.86 12.12
N VAL A 36 -7.83 -16.14 11.78
CA VAL A 36 -6.58 -16.70 11.26
C VAL A 36 -6.80 -17.13 9.83
N VAL A 37 -6.06 -16.52 8.92
CA VAL A 37 -6.01 -16.93 7.51
C VAL A 37 -4.74 -17.73 7.31
N LEU A 38 -4.87 -19.01 6.97
CA LEU A 38 -3.75 -19.95 6.81
C LEU A 38 -3.10 -19.84 5.43
N ASP A 39 -3.86 -19.40 4.43
CA ASP A 39 -3.51 -19.23 3.03
C ASP A 39 -3.85 -17.81 2.58
N GLY A 40 -2.86 -16.93 2.58
CA GLY A 40 -3.15 -15.54 2.32
C GLY A 40 -1.95 -14.71 1.92
N GLU A 41 -2.23 -13.50 1.46
CA GLU A 41 -1.24 -12.61 0.89
C GLU A 41 -0.72 -11.65 1.97
N SER A 42 0.60 -11.53 2.02
CA SER A 42 1.29 -10.54 2.84
C SER A 42 1.75 -9.39 1.96
N TRP A 43 1.76 -8.18 2.52
CA TRP A 43 2.17 -6.98 1.79
C TRP A 43 3.10 -6.11 2.62
N SER A 44 3.94 -5.34 1.94
CA SER A 44 4.79 -4.30 2.53
C SER A 44 4.84 -3.09 1.61
N VAL A 45 4.67 -1.91 2.19
CA VAL A 45 4.84 -0.62 1.51
C VAL A 45 5.91 0.18 2.25
N LYS A 46 6.95 0.60 1.52
CA LYS A 46 8.08 1.33 2.07
C LYS A 46 8.32 2.64 1.34
N PHE A 47 8.23 3.74 2.07
CA PHE A 47 8.53 5.08 1.57
C PHE A 47 9.97 5.44 1.92
N LYS A 48 10.77 5.80 0.91
CA LYS A 48 12.15 6.27 1.05
C LYS A 48 12.23 7.71 0.54
N TYR A 49 13.01 8.52 1.23
CA TYR A 49 13.21 9.92 0.89
C TYR A 49 14.65 10.14 0.45
N ASP A 50 14.86 10.99 -0.55
CA ASP A 50 16.17 11.35 -1.08
C ASP A 50 16.96 12.31 -0.16
N ASN A 51 16.25 12.99 0.73
CA ASN A 51 16.80 13.92 1.72
C ASN A 51 17.37 13.25 2.99
N GLY A 52 17.46 11.91 3.02
CA GLY A 52 17.99 11.15 4.16
C GLY A 52 17.04 11.03 5.35
N CYS A 53 15.77 11.47 5.24
CA CYS A 53 14.76 11.20 6.25
C CYS A 53 14.58 9.69 6.47
N ARG A 54 14.28 9.31 7.72
CA ARG A 54 14.04 7.91 8.08
C ARG A 54 12.91 7.34 7.21
N PRO A 55 13.13 6.20 6.54
CA PRO A 55 12.08 5.58 5.75
C PRO A 55 10.93 5.13 6.65
N VAL A 56 9.72 5.19 6.11
CA VAL A 56 8.50 4.71 6.77
C VAL A 56 8.10 3.41 6.10
N GLU A 57 7.74 2.41 6.90
CA GLU A 57 7.35 1.10 6.44
C GLU A 57 6.04 0.68 7.12
N PHE A 58 5.16 0.10 6.30
CA PHE A 58 3.87 -0.45 6.69
C PHE A 58 3.79 -1.87 6.14
N THR A 59 3.28 -2.78 6.95
CA THR A 59 3.20 -4.20 6.60
C THR A 59 1.84 -4.76 7.01
N GLY A 60 1.44 -5.84 6.34
CA GLY A 60 0.26 -6.56 6.80
C GLY A 60 0.12 -7.96 6.24
N ARG A 61 -0.76 -8.72 6.90
CA ARG A 61 -1.10 -10.11 6.57
C ARG A 61 -2.61 -10.22 6.45
N ASN A 62 -3.11 -10.39 5.24
CA ASN A 62 -4.55 -10.53 4.95
C ASN A 62 -5.43 -9.38 5.48
N CYS A 63 -4.83 -8.26 5.86
CA CYS A 63 -5.48 -7.09 6.41
C CYS A 63 -4.83 -5.86 5.79
N TYR A 64 -5.66 -4.98 5.26
CA TYR A 64 -5.22 -3.80 4.51
C TYR A 64 -5.83 -2.54 5.13
N PRO A 65 -5.14 -1.39 5.08
CA PRO A 65 -5.72 -0.10 5.38
C PRO A 65 -6.96 0.18 4.51
N TYR A 66 -7.90 0.96 5.03
CA TYR A 66 -9.18 1.22 4.36
C TYR A 66 -9.03 1.83 2.95
N ASN A 67 -7.99 2.63 2.73
CA ASN A 67 -7.66 3.29 1.46
C ASN A 67 -6.48 2.62 0.72
N PHE A 68 -6.18 1.35 0.99
CA PHE A 68 -5.07 0.67 0.31
C PHE A 68 -5.28 0.60 -1.21
N ASN A 69 -6.51 0.37 -1.67
CA ASN A 69 -6.83 0.40 -3.10
C ASN A 69 -6.67 1.79 -3.72
N GLU A 70 -6.94 2.85 -2.96
CA GLU A 70 -6.72 4.22 -3.41
C GLU A 70 -5.21 4.50 -3.58
N LEU A 71 -4.36 3.94 -2.70
CA LEU A 71 -2.90 3.97 -2.88
C LEU A 71 -2.48 3.28 -4.18
N LEU A 72 -2.99 2.06 -4.43
CA LEU A 72 -2.67 1.33 -5.66
C LEU A 72 -3.08 2.13 -6.91
N ASN A 73 -4.27 2.73 -6.90
CA ASN A 73 -4.75 3.58 -7.97
C ASN A 73 -3.89 4.85 -8.14
N ALA A 74 -3.53 5.50 -7.04
CA ALA A 74 -2.66 6.68 -7.05
C ALA A 74 -1.28 6.39 -7.65
N LEU A 75 -0.75 5.18 -7.43
CA LEU A 75 0.52 4.69 -7.97
C LEU A 75 0.37 4.06 -9.37
N ASN A 76 -0.84 4.06 -9.94
CA ASN A 76 -1.20 3.43 -11.21
C ASN A 76 -0.86 1.93 -11.29
N PHE A 77 -1.08 1.20 -10.18
CA PHE A 77 -1.04 -0.26 -10.20
C PHE A 77 -2.33 -0.83 -10.78
N LYS A 78 -2.17 -1.88 -11.59
CA LYS A 78 -3.28 -2.66 -12.15
C LYS A 78 -3.16 -4.10 -11.73
N TYR A 79 -4.30 -4.71 -11.41
CA TYR A 79 -4.39 -6.15 -11.26
C TYR A 79 -4.51 -6.79 -12.63
N THR A 80 -3.52 -7.59 -13.00
CA THR A 80 -3.63 -8.57 -14.09
C THR A 80 -3.91 -9.94 -13.49
N LEU A 81 -4.96 -10.61 -13.97
CA LEU A 81 -5.13 -12.04 -13.70
C LEU A 81 -3.97 -12.75 -14.41
N SER A 82 -3.15 -13.47 -13.66
CA SER A 82 -2.21 -14.42 -14.26
C SER A 82 -3.04 -15.59 -14.79
N GLU A 83 -2.97 -15.84 -16.10
CA GLU A 83 -3.52 -17.06 -16.72
C GLU A 83 -2.89 -18.33 -16.14
#